data_AF-A0A839RWF1-F1
#
_entry.id   AF-A0A839RWF1-F1
#
_cell.length_a   1.000
_cell.length_b   1.000
_cell.length_c   1.000
_cell.angle_alpha   90.00
_cell.angle_beta   90.00
_cell.angle_gamma   90.00
#
_symmetry.space_group_name_H-M   'P 1'
#
loop_
_entity.id
_entity.type
_entity.pdbx_description
1 polymer ?
#
loop_
_entity_poly.entity_id
_entity_poly.type
_entity_poly.pdbx_seq_one_letter_code
_entity_poly.pdbx_strand_id
1 'polypeptide(L)'
;MGNSRGGTNRNTSSKQTAHIAERRAKALALRKVGYSFREIAKHTSVSVQVAHNDVMTELRNIPKAEADELRALETEKLNQLEKAWWPSAIAGDDKAAGVILKIIDRRARMLGLDLPTKHILDATGDGNFDPADLANKLIALVVPDNQDPGSV
;
A
#
# COMPACT_ATOMS: atom_id res chain seq x y z
N MET A 1 48.22 1.65 32.73
CA MET A 1 47.85 2.63 31.69
C MET A 1 46.51 2.21 31.07
N GLY A 2 45.41 2.77 31.56
CA GLY A 2 44.07 2.48 31.04
C GLY A 2 43.65 3.56 30.05
N ASN A 3 43.54 3.21 28.77
CA ASN A 3 43.00 4.12 27.76
C ASN A 3 41.47 3.97 27.70
N SER A 4 40.76 4.84 28.42
CA SER A 4 39.37 5.19 28.10
C SER A 4 39.34 5.85 26.73
N ARG A 5 38.57 5.29 25.78
CA ARG A 5 38.28 5.95 24.50
C ARG A 5 36.77 6.18 24.37
N GLY A 6 36.42 7.47 24.36
CA GLY A 6 35.44 8.02 23.44
C GLY A 6 33.97 7.95 23.85
N GLY A 7 33.57 8.75 24.83
CA GLY A 7 32.21 9.26 24.86
C GLY A 7 32.00 10.30 23.75
N THR A 8 30.90 10.16 23.00
CA THR A 8 29.99 11.21 22.46
C THR A 8 29.59 10.99 20.99
N ASN A 9 28.35 10.55 20.74
CA ASN A 9 27.65 10.84 19.47
C ASN A 9 26.11 10.94 19.60
N ARG A 10 25.59 11.35 20.78
CA ARG A 10 24.13 11.53 20.98
C ARG A 10 23.60 12.80 20.31
N ASN A 11 24.43 13.84 20.18
CA ASN A 11 24.02 15.15 19.68
C ASN A 11 23.82 15.20 18.15
N THR A 12 24.66 14.50 17.38
CA THR A 12 24.57 14.44 15.91
C THR A 12 23.35 13.63 15.46
N SER A 13 23.08 12.52 16.14
CA SER A 13 21.90 11.66 15.88
C SER A 13 20.58 12.40 16.13
N SER A 14 20.49 13.19 17.20
CA SER A 14 19.31 14.00 17.51
C SER A 14 19.03 15.06 16.45
N LYS A 15 20.05 15.80 15.98
CA LYS A 15 19.91 16.79 14.90
C LYS A 15 19.49 16.15 13.58
N GLN A 16 20.09 15.01 13.23
CA GLN A 16 19.74 14.26 12.03
C GLN A 16 18.28 13.76 12.08
N THR A 17 17.84 13.29 13.24
CA THR A 17 16.47 12.83 13.45
C THR A 17 15.46 13.97 13.27
N ALA A 18 15.76 15.16 13.83
CA ALA A 18 14.91 16.34 13.67
C ALA A 18 14.79 16.77 12.20
N HIS A 19 15.90 16.81 11.46
CA HIS A 19 15.90 17.17 10.04
C HIS A 19 15.10 16.16 9.18
N ILE A 20 15.16 14.86 9.51
CA ILE A 20 14.35 13.84 8.83
C ILE A 20 12.86 14.04 9.13
N ALA A 21 12.50 14.32 10.39
CA ALA A 21 11.11 14.57 10.78
C ALA A 21 10.52 15.80 10.06
N GLU A 22 11.30 16.88 9.97
CA GLU A 22 10.88 18.10 9.27
C GLU A 22 10.69 17.86 7.76
N ARG A 23 11.63 17.16 7.13
CA ARG A 23 11.52 16.75 5.72
C ARG A 23 10.26 15.93 5.47
N ARG A 24 9.97 14.98 6.36
CA ARG A 24 8.80 14.12 6.29
C ARG A 24 7.50 14.90 6.41
N ALA A 25 7.39 15.79 7.39
CA ALA A 25 6.24 16.67 7.56
C ALA A 25 5.99 17.52 6.30
N LYS A 26 7.06 18.08 5.71
CA LYS A 26 7.01 18.82 4.44
C LYS A 26 6.53 17.94 3.28
N ALA A 27 7.02 16.70 3.17
CA ALA A 27 6.60 15.76 2.14
C ALA A 27 5.11 15.42 2.25
N LEU A 28 4.60 15.18 3.47
CA LEU A 28 3.18 14.94 3.71
C LEU A 28 2.33 16.16 3.35
N ALA A 29 2.75 17.38 3.73
CA ALA A 29 2.04 18.61 3.40
C ALA A 29 1.90 18.82 1.89
N LEU A 30 3.00 18.65 1.14
CA LEU A 30 3.00 18.72 -0.33
C LEU A 30 2.09 17.65 -0.95
N ARG A 31 2.05 16.45 -0.38
CA ARG A 31 1.15 15.39 -0.85
C ARG A 31 -0.32 15.77 -0.64
N LYS A 32 -0.68 16.36 0.51
CA LYS A 32 -2.04 16.81 0.82
C LYS A 32 -2.57 17.84 -0.19
N VAL A 33 -1.70 18.69 -0.73
CA VAL A 33 -2.07 19.71 -1.75
C VAL A 33 -1.96 19.22 -3.20
N GLY A 34 -1.67 17.93 -3.42
CA GLY A 34 -1.81 17.28 -4.72
C GLY A 34 -0.53 16.98 -5.49
N TYR A 35 0.65 17.30 -4.97
CA TYR A 35 1.92 17.05 -5.68
C TYR A 35 2.19 15.55 -5.85
N SER A 36 2.79 15.18 -6.98
CA SER A 36 3.28 13.83 -7.25
C SER A 36 4.57 13.53 -6.45
N PHE A 37 4.87 12.25 -6.22
CA PHE A 37 6.10 11.85 -5.52
C PHE A 37 7.38 12.34 -6.21
N ARG A 38 7.35 12.46 -7.55
CA ARG A 38 8.47 13.00 -8.33
C ARG A 38 8.66 14.51 -8.07
N GLU A 39 7.59 15.27 -7.96
CA GLU A 39 7.68 16.70 -7.64
C GLU A 39 8.09 16.90 -6.17
N ILE A 40 7.54 16.12 -5.25
CA ILE A 40 7.94 16.14 -3.83
C ILE A 40 9.44 15.87 -3.69
N ALA A 41 9.96 14.84 -4.37
CA ALA A 41 11.38 14.52 -4.39
C ALA A 41 12.26 15.70 -4.84
N LYS A 42 11.82 16.46 -5.85
CA LYS A 42 12.49 17.70 -6.27
C LYS A 42 12.43 18.78 -5.18
N HIS A 43 11.26 18.98 -4.55
CA HIS A 43 11.06 19.98 -3.51
C HIS A 43 11.78 19.69 -2.19
N THR A 44 12.09 18.43 -1.91
CA THR A 44 12.78 17.99 -0.68
C THR A 44 14.19 17.48 -0.94
N SER A 45 14.68 17.55 -2.17
CA SER A 45 16.04 17.16 -2.58
C SER A 45 16.41 15.72 -2.18
N VAL A 46 15.49 14.77 -2.38
CA VAL A 46 15.72 13.33 -2.13
C VAL A 46 15.31 12.50 -3.34
N SER A 47 15.58 11.19 -3.31
CA SER A 47 15.07 10.29 -4.35
C SER A 47 13.55 10.13 -4.28
N VAL A 48 12.93 9.78 -5.41
CA VAL A 48 11.48 9.52 -5.48
C VAL A 48 11.05 8.44 -4.48
N GLN A 49 11.87 7.41 -4.30
CA GLN A 49 11.62 6.35 -3.32
C GLN A 49 11.62 6.88 -1.87
N VAL A 50 12.56 7.77 -1.53
CA VAL A 50 12.63 8.37 -0.19
C VAL A 50 11.42 9.29 0.05
N ALA A 51 11.04 10.11 -0.93
CA ALA A 51 9.85 10.96 -0.84
C ALA A 51 8.58 10.13 -0.62
N HIS A 52 8.42 9.02 -1.34
CA HIS A 52 7.33 8.07 -1.13
C HIS A 52 7.35 7.50 0.30
N ASN A 53 8.49 6.98 0.76
CA ASN A 53 8.62 6.39 2.08
C ASN A 53 8.38 7.40 3.21
N ASP A 54 8.79 8.65 3.04
CA ASP A 54 8.55 9.72 3.99
C ASP A 54 7.06 10.04 4.13
N VAL A 55 6.36 10.21 3.01
CA VAL A 55 4.90 10.40 2.99
C VAL A 55 4.21 9.21 3.67
N MET A 56 4.58 7.98 3.33
CA MET A 56 3.97 6.78 3.91
C MET A 56 4.30 6.60 5.39
N THR A 57 5.43 7.13 5.87
CA THR A 57 5.77 7.11 7.30
C THR A 57 4.90 8.08 8.07
N GLU A 58 4.74 9.31 7.59
CA GLU A 58 3.87 10.28 8.25
C GLU A 58 2.40 9.89 8.18
N LEU A 59 1.93 9.34 7.06
CA LEU A 59 0.57 8.81 6.95
C LEU A 59 0.29 7.70 7.99
N ARG A 60 1.29 6.88 8.33
CA ARG A 60 1.17 5.86 9.39
C ARG A 60 1.22 6.46 10.80
N ASN A 61 1.83 7.62 10.96
CA ASN A 61 1.93 8.33 12.24
C ASN A 61 0.71 9.23 12.52
N ILE A 62 -0.12 9.52 11.52
CA ILE A 62 -1.42 10.16 11.74
C ILE A 62 -2.23 9.26 12.67
N PRO A 63 -2.74 9.79 13.81
CA PRO A 63 -3.58 9.02 14.71
C PRO A 63 -4.69 8.31 13.95
N LYS A 64 -4.88 7.02 14.22
CA LYS A 64 -5.86 6.19 13.49
C LYS A 64 -7.24 6.84 13.44
N ALA A 65 -7.66 7.53 14.51
CA ALA A 65 -8.91 8.28 14.57
C ALA A 65 -9.02 9.40 13.52
N GLU A 66 -7.99 10.23 13.34
CA GLU A 66 -7.98 11.28 12.31
C GLU A 66 -7.97 10.69 10.89
N ALA A 67 -7.26 9.58 10.70
CA ALA A 67 -7.25 8.86 9.43
C ALA A 67 -8.60 8.18 9.13
N ASP A 68 -9.30 7.69 10.16
CA ASP A 68 -10.64 7.11 10.07
C ASP A 68 -11.68 8.20 9.74
N GLU A 69 -11.61 9.37 10.38
CA GLU A 69 -12.47 10.54 10.10
C GLU A 69 -12.32 11.03 8.66
N LEU A 70 -11.08 11.15 8.18
CA LEU A 70 -10.82 11.52 6.78
C LEU A 70 -11.35 10.44 5.81
N ARG A 71 -11.17 9.15 6.12
CA ARG A 71 -11.75 8.07 5.33
C ARG A 71 -13.28 8.12 5.32
N ALA A 72 -13.91 8.47 6.43
CA ALA A 72 -15.36 8.64 6.52
C ALA A 72 -15.86 9.79 5.63
N LEU A 73 -15.21 10.96 5.71
CA LEU A 73 -15.51 12.13 4.87
C LEU A 73 -15.38 11.82 3.37
N GLU A 74 -14.29 11.18 2.97
CA GLU A 74 -14.08 10.81 1.57
C GLU A 74 -15.08 9.72 1.12
N THR A 75 -15.44 8.78 1.98
CA THR A 75 -16.47 7.77 1.69
C THR A 75 -17.83 8.43 1.47
N GLU A 76 -18.16 9.44 2.26
CA GLU A 76 -19.42 10.18 2.10
C GLU A 76 -19.47 10.96 0.78
N LYS A 77 -18.37 11.60 0.36
CA LYS A 77 -18.28 12.21 -0.98
C LYS A 77 -18.51 11.19 -2.09
N LEU A 78 -17.91 9.99 -1.97
CA LEU A 78 -18.12 8.91 -2.91
C LEU A 78 -19.57 8.42 -2.94
N ASN A 79 -20.25 8.35 -1.78
CA ASN A 79 -21.68 7.99 -1.71
C ASN A 79 -22.56 9.00 -2.44
N GLN A 80 -22.25 10.30 -2.30
CA GLN A 80 -22.99 11.36 -3.01
C GLN A 80 -22.82 11.26 -4.53
N LEU A 81 -21.59 11.01 -4.99
CA LEU A 81 -21.34 10.78 -6.42
C LEU A 81 -22.04 9.51 -6.91
N GLU A 82 -21.93 8.40 -6.19
CA GLU A 82 -22.62 7.17 -6.53
C GLU A 82 -24.12 7.39 -6.67
N LYS A 83 -24.76 8.02 -5.68
CA LYS A 83 -26.19 8.36 -5.71
C LYS A 83 -26.57 9.16 -6.95
N ALA A 84 -25.73 10.09 -7.39
CA ALA A 84 -25.98 10.92 -8.57
C ALA A 84 -25.87 10.15 -9.89
N TRP A 85 -24.89 9.25 -10.01
CA TRP A 85 -24.60 8.53 -11.24
C TRP A 85 -25.33 7.18 -11.37
N TRP A 86 -25.77 6.60 -10.25
CA TRP A 86 -26.38 5.26 -10.20
C TRP A 86 -27.60 5.11 -11.11
N PRO A 87 -28.59 6.04 -11.13
CA PRO A 87 -29.77 5.88 -11.99
C PRO A 87 -29.42 5.81 -13.48
N SER A 88 -28.47 6.61 -13.95
CA SER A 88 -28.00 6.58 -15.34
C SER A 88 -27.25 5.30 -15.67
N ALA A 89 -26.40 4.82 -14.75
CA ALA A 89 -25.66 3.58 -14.93
C ALA A 89 -26.59 2.37 -15.09
N ILE A 90 -27.60 2.24 -14.22
CA ILE A 90 -28.57 1.13 -14.31
C ILE A 90 -29.53 1.26 -15.50
N ALA A 91 -29.70 2.46 -16.05
CA ALA A 91 -30.46 2.72 -17.27
C ALA A 91 -29.68 2.40 -18.57
N GLY A 92 -28.43 1.94 -18.45
CA GLY A 92 -27.59 1.52 -19.58
C GLY A 92 -26.67 2.60 -20.15
N ASP A 93 -26.42 3.69 -19.43
CA ASP A 93 -25.38 4.66 -19.82
C ASP A 93 -23.98 4.12 -19.47
N ASP A 94 -23.23 3.68 -20.49
CA ASP A 94 -21.87 3.14 -20.36
C ASP A 94 -20.88 4.11 -19.68
N LYS A 95 -21.04 5.42 -19.90
CA LYS A 95 -20.19 6.43 -19.26
C LYS A 95 -20.50 6.47 -17.77
N ALA A 96 -21.78 6.45 -17.40
CA ALA A 96 -22.18 6.40 -16.00
C ALA A 96 -21.72 5.10 -15.32
N ALA A 97 -21.85 3.94 -15.99
CA ALA A 97 -21.34 2.67 -15.50
C ALA A 97 -19.83 2.72 -15.24
N GLY A 98 -19.06 3.31 -16.16
CA GLY A 98 -17.62 3.52 -15.99
C GLY A 98 -17.27 4.44 -14.81
N VAL A 99 -18.09 5.45 -14.51
CA VAL A 99 -17.92 6.30 -13.32
C VAL A 99 -18.21 5.52 -12.03
N ILE A 100 -19.30 4.76 -11.99
CA ILE A 100 -19.69 3.93 -10.84
C ILE A 100 -18.61 2.89 -10.52
N LEU A 101 -18.08 2.19 -11.52
CA LEU A 101 -17.00 1.21 -11.32
C LEU A 101 -15.76 1.84 -10.69
N LYS A 102 -15.37 3.05 -11.10
CA LYS A 102 -14.24 3.77 -10.49
C LYS A 102 -14.50 4.19 -9.05
N ILE A 103 -15.75 4.55 -8.73
CA ILE A 103 -16.16 4.88 -7.36
C ILE A 103 -16.08 3.65 -6.47
N ILE A 104 -16.63 2.51 -6.92
CA ILE A 104 -16.60 1.23 -6.20
C ILE A 104 -15.16 0.79 -5.95
N ASP A 105 -14.32 0.83 -6.99
CA ASP A 105 -12.90 0.50 -6.90
C ASP A 105 -12.16 1.39 -5.88
N ARG A 106 -12.41 2.70 -5.90
CA ARG A 106 -11.81 3.62 -4.92
C ARG A 106 -12.24 3.28 -3.48
N ARG A 107 -13.53 2.95 -3.28
CA ARG A 107 -14.09 2.58 -1.98
C ARG A 107 -13.52 1.26 -1.47
N ALA A 108 -13.41 0.25 -2.32
CA ALA A 108 -12.83 -1.05 -1.97
C ALA A 108 -11.39 -0.89 -1.47
N ARG A 109 -10.57 -0.08 -2.15
CA ARG A 109 -9.21 0.25 -1.69
C ARG A 109 -9.17 1.00 -0.36
N MET A 110 -10.09 1.94 -0.14
CA MET A 110 -10.17 2.72 1.12
C MET A 110 -10.62 1.88 2.32
N LEU A 111 -11.51 0.92 2.09
CA LEU A 111 -12.03 0.00 3.12
C LEU A 111 -11.16 -1.26 3.29
N GLY A 112 -10.14 -1.43 2.45
CA GLY A 112 -9.26 -2.60 2.48
C GLY A 112 -9.91 -3.89 1.95
N LEU A 113 -10.95 -3.78 1.13
CA LEU A 113 -11.62 -4.94 0.53
C LEU A 113 -10.81 -5.54 -0.64
N ASP A 114 -9.88 -4.78 -1.22
CA ASP A 114 -8.97 -5.22 -2.30
C ASP A 114 -7.56 -5.58 -1.78
N LEU A 115 -7.47 -6.16 -0.57
CA LEU A 115 -6.19 -6.63 -0.06
C LEU A 115 -5.69 -7.81 -0.93
N PRO A 116 -4.47 -7.76 -1.48
CA PRO A 116 -3.90 -8.93 -2.14
C PRO A 116 -3.83 -10.08 -1.13
N THR A 117 -4.35 -11.25 -1.51
CA THR A 117 -4.23 -12.48 -0.71
C THR A 117 -2.75 -12.73 -0.47
N LYS A 118 -2.30 -12.51 0.77
CA LYS A 118 -0.92 -12.76 1.15
C LYS A 118 -0.76 -14.27 1.22
N HIS A 119 -0.27 -14.89 0.15
CA HIS A 119 0.15 -16.29 0.21
C HIS A 119 1.39 -16.33 1.11
N ILE A 120 1.18 -16.73 2.36
CA ILE A 120 2.28 -17.10 3.24
C ILE A 120 2.77 -18.44 2.70
N LEU A 121 3.93 -18.43 2.05
CA LEU A 121 4.67 -19.65 1.84
C LEU A 121 5.24 -20.02 3.21
N ASP A 122 4.55 -20.91 3.92
CA ASP A 122 5.09 -21.53 5.13
C ASP A 122 6.30 -22.35 4.70
N ALA A 123 7.49 -21.75 4.82
CA ALA A 123 8.75 -22.46 4.81
C ALA A 123 8.93 -23.17 6.17
N THR A 124 7.99 -24.02 6.55
CA THR A 124 8.22 -25.05 7.56
C THR A 124 8.93 -26.21 6.87
N GLY A 125 10.25 -26.15 6.92
CA GLY A 125 11.14 -27.15 6.33
C GLY A 125 12.54 -26.55 6.21
N ASP A 126 13.31 -26.68 7.29
CA ASP A 126 14.77 -26.89 7.29
C ASP A 126 15.62 -26.35 6.12
N GLY A 127 15.38 -25.12 5.65
CA GLY A 127 16.32 -24.34 4.83
C GLY A 127 16.76 -24.93 3.48
N ASN A 128 16.30 -26.13 3.10
CA ASN A 128 16.64 -26.75 1.82
C ASN A 128 15.51 -26.49 0.82
N PHE A 129 15.55 -25.31 0.22
CA PHE A 129 14.70 -24.98 -0.91
C PHE A 129 15.20 -25.74 -2.14
N ASP A 130 14.56 -26.85 -2.51
CA ASP A 130 14.76 -27.50 -3.80
C ASP A 130 13.81 -26.87 -4.84
N PRO A 131 14.33 -26.16 -5.85
CA PRO A 131 13.50 -25.60 -6.93
C PRO A 131 12.68 -26.66 -7.68
N ALA A 132 13.10 -27.93 -7.67
CA ALA A 132 12.36 -29.03 -8.29
C ALA A 132 11.04 -29.33 -7.56
N ASP A 133 10.98 -29.13 -6.24
CA ASP A 133 9.78 -29.37 -5.44
C ASP A 133 8.66 -28.37 -5.76
N LEU A 134 9.03 -27.11 -6.05
CA LEU A 134 8.09 -26.11 -6.52
C LEU A 134 7.58 -26.39 -7.93
N ALA A 135 8.46 -26.84 -8.83
CA ALA A 135 8.06 -27.21 -10.19
C ALA A 135 7.05 -28.36 -10.17
N ASN A 136 7.28 -29.38 -9.35
CA ASN A 136 6.38 -30.52 -9.20
C ASN A 136 5.03 -30.12 -8.56
N LYS A 137 5.03 -29.24 -7.54
CA LYS A 137 3.79 -28.70 -6.94
C LYS A 137 2.98 -27.85 -7.91
N LEU A 138 3.63 -27.07 -8.77
CA LEU A 138 2.97 -26.26 -9.79
C LEU A 138 2.37 -27.13 -10.90
N ILE A 139 3.05 -28.20 -11.31
CA ILE A 139 2.52 -29.15 -12.30
C ILE A 139 1.26 -29.86 -11.77
N ALA A 140 1.25 -30.26 -10.49
CA ALA A 140 0.09 -30.89 -9.86
C ALA A 140 -1.15 -29.97 -9.73
N LEU A 141 -0.95 -28.64 -9.71
CA LEU A 141 -2.05 -27.68 -9.67
C LEU A 141 -2.64 -27.37 -11.05
N VAL A 142 -1.91 -27.68 -12.13
CA VAL A 142 -2.27 -27.33 -13.52
C VAL A 142 -2.74 -28.56 -14.31
N VAL A 143 -2.40 -29.78 -13.88
CA VAL A 143 -2.88 -31.03 -14.49
C VAL A 143 -3.87 -31.69 -13.52
N PRO A 144 -5.19 -31.46 -13.66
CA PRO A 144 -6.15 -32.30 -12.95
C PRO A 144 -6.00 -33.74 -13.47
N ASP A 145 -5.98 -34.66 -12.53
CA ASP A 145 -5.89 -36.11 -12.75
C ASP A 145 -7.01 -36.56 -13.69
N ASN A 146 -6.72 -36.67 -14.99
CA ASN A 146 -7.56 -37.41 -15.92
C ASN A 146 -7.25 -38.91 -15.73
N GLN A 147 -7.69 -39.42 -14.59
CA GLN A 147 -7.94 -40.84 -14.40
C GLN A 147 -9.45 -40.96 -14.22
N ASP A 148 -10.15 -41.19 -15.32
CA ASP A 148 -11.47 -41.83 -15.27
C ASP A 148 -11.24 -43.32 -15.56
N PRO A 149 -10.99 -44.16 -14.53
CA PRO A 149 -10.91 -45.60 -14.73
C PRO A 149 -12.33 -46.15 -14.79
N GLY A 150 -12.89 -46.14 -16.01
CA GLY A 150 -13.95 -47.03 -16.47
C GLY A 150 -15.15 -47.26 -15.54
N SER A 151 -16.31 -46.70 -15.91
CA SER A 151 -17.60 -47.30 -15.59
C SER A 151 -18.29 -47.78 -16.87
N VAL A 152 -18.23 -49.12 -17.01
CA VAL A 152 -19.14 -50.07 -17.70
C VAL A 152 -19.76 -49.71 -19.06
#